data_AF-A0A3L7NXY2-F1
#
_entry.id   AF-A0A3L7NXY2-F1
#
_cell.length_a   1.000
_cell.length_b   1.000
_cell.length_c   1.000
_cell.angle_alpha   90.00
_cell.angle_beta   90.00
_cell.angle_gamma   90.00
#
_symmetry.space_group_name_H-M   'P 1'
#
loop_
_entity.id
_entity.type
_entity.pdbx_description
1 polymer ?
#
loop_
_entity_poly.entity_id
_entity_poly.type
_entity_poly.pdbx_seq_one_letter_code
_entity_poly.pdbx_strand_id
1 'polypeptide(L)'
;MSGLLTGFTVLVRPGWILWPWLSSLLVLVFGRQSPLRRLWLCALVFGGCYLALLPWGWRNHNVTGHWVFTSLWSGASLYDGLHLGATGESDMTFVDQETVYTTMSEYDANEHYKQRAFEFVAANPWRTLELAVVKAVRYLSPTLNAAGFSGGPFSLFCLVWYGVFWGLVILGAINLRNKRAILCLLLAPFLQFLVVHMVFVGSIRYRLPVEFPLSVIAARGWIVLRRKLKRDQAGFQQTV
;
A
#
# COMPACT_ATOMS: atom_id res chain seq x y z
N MET A 1 20.66 4.96 -6.79
CA MET A 1 20.06 3.60 -6.91
C MET A 1 18.63 3.53 -6.38
N SER A 2 18.31 4.13 -5.23
CA SER A 2 16.95 4.06 -4.64
C SER A 2 15.81 4.53 -5.56
N GLY A 3 16.05 5.56 -6.40
CA GLY A 3 15.07 6.00 -7.41
C GLY A 3 14.75 4.92 -8.45
N LEU A 4 15.77 4.31 -9.06
CA LEU A 4 15.59 3.22 -10.04
C LEU A 4 14.84 2.02 -9.43
N LEU A 5 15.23 1.60 -8.22
CA LEU A 5 14.54 0.52 -7.51
C LEU A 5 13.07 0.87 -7.22
N THR A 6 12.79 2.13 -6.92
CA THR A 6 11.41 2.60 -6.74
C THR A 6 10.63 2.49 -8.05
N GLY A 7 11.20 2.93 -9.17
CA GLY A 7 10.56 2.81 -10.48
C GLY A 7 10.28 1.36 -10.88
N PHE A 8 11.24 0.44 -10.68
CA PHE A 8 11.00 -0.99 -10.89
C PHE A 8 9.91 -1.54 -9.97
N THR A 9 9.88 -1.09 -8.71
CA THR A 9 8.82 -1.48 -7.76
C THR A 9 7.45 -1.01 -8.25
N VAL A 10 7.35 0.20 -8.83
CA VAL A 10 6.12 0.73 -9.43
C VAL A 10 5.69 -0.09 -10.64
N LEU A 11 6.62 -0.53 -11.50
CA LEU A 11 6.30 -1.40 -12.64
C LEU A 11 5.71 -2.75 -12.20
N VAL A 12 6.20 -3.31 -11.09
CA VAL A 12 5.67 -4.57 -10.54
C VAL A 12 4.36 -4.34 -9.78
N ARG A 13 4.25 -3.22 -9.05
CA ARG A 13 3.10 -2.86 -8.21
C ARG A 13 2.86 -1.34 -8.28
N PRO A 14 1.93 -0.87 -9.15
CA PRO A 14 1.68 0.55 -9.35
C PRO A 14 1.30 1.34 -8.08
N GLY A 15 0.75 0.68 -7.05
CA GLY A 15 0.45 1.29 -5.75
C GLY A 15 1.64 1.95 -5.04
N TRP A 16 2.88 1.66 -5.46
CA TRP A 16 4.08 2.33 -4.98
C TRP A 16 4.33 3.71 -5.62
N ILE A 17 3.51 4.18 -6.57
CA ILE A 17 3.73 5.45 -7.29
C ILE A 17 3.83 6.68 -6.36
N LEU A 18 3.23 6.63 -5.17
CA LEU A 18 3.32 7.69 -4.16
C LEU A 18 4.61 7.65 -3.33
N TRP A 19 5.38 6.57 -3.41
CA TRP A 19 6.58 6.39 -2.60
C TRP A 19 7.72 7.36 -2.89
N PRO A 20 8.02 7.75 -4.15
CA PRO A 20 8.98 8.83 -4.42
C PRO A 20 8.64 10.12 -3.68
N TRP A 21 7.35 10.47 -3.59
CA TRP A 21 6.87 11.65 -2.86
C TRP A 21 7.05 11.50 -1.36
N LEU A 22 6.58 10.40 -0.77
CA LEU A 22 6.69 10.17 0.67
C LEU A 22 8.15 10.04 1.12
N SER A 23 8.96 9.26 0.41
CA SER A 23 10.39 9.10 0.74
C SER A 23 11.16 10.42 0.60
N SER A 24 10.84 11.24 -0.41
CA SER A 24 11.42 12.58 -0.56
C SER A 24 11.00 13.51 0.58
N LEU A 25 9.73 13.49 0.99
CA LEU A 25 9.26 14.24 2.15
C LEU A 25 10.01 13.84 3.43
N LEU A 26 10.24 12.54 3.65
CA LEU A 26 11.03 12.05 4.78
C LEU A 26 12.48 12.54 4.73
N VAL A 27 13.10 12.58 3.55
CA VAL A 27 14.46 13.14 3.36
C VAL A 27 14.48 14.63 3.66
N LEU A 28 13.48 15.39 3.21
CA LEU A 28 13.40 16.82 3.46
C LEU A 28 13.22 17.14 4.95
N VAL A 29 12.31 16.43 5.64
CA VAL A 29 11.98 16.67 7.05
C VAL A 29 13.05 16.13 8.00
N PHE A 30 13.53 14.89 7.79
CA PHE A 30 14.42 14.21 8.74
C PHE A 30 15.88 14.11 8.28
N GLY A 31 16.19 14.55 7.07
CA GLY A 31 17.57 14.63 6.57
C GLY A 31 18.44 15.45 7.52
N ARG A 32 19.73 15.11 7.60
CA ARG A 32 20.73 15.87 8.36
C ARG A 32 21.68 16.64 7.44
N GLN A 33 21.53 16.48 6.14
CA GLN A 33 22.35 17.11 5.12
C GLN A 33 21.94 18.58 4.92
N SER A 34 22.75 19.34 4.19
CA SER A 34 22.40 20.71 3.76
C SER A 34 21.12 20.69 2.89
N PRO A 35 20.32 21.78 2.88
CA PRO A 35 19.08 21.84 2.10
C PRO A 35 19.28 21.51 0.62
N LEU A 36 20.32 22.06 -0.01
CA LEU A 36 20.68 21.77 -1.40
C LEU A 36 20.92 20.29 -1.63
N ARG A 37 21.65 19.61 -0.72
CA ARG A 37 21.91 18.18 -0.85
C ARG A 37 20.62 17.36 -0.69
N ARG A 38 19.68 17.78 0.16
CA ARG A 38 18.37 17.09 0.28
C ARG A 38 17.56 17.23 -1.01
N LEU A 39 17.50 18.43 -1.59
CA LEU A 39 16.83 18.66 -2.88
C LEU A 39 17.46 17.81 -3.98
N TRP A 40 18.79 17.73 -4.03
CA TRP A 40 19.49 16.84 -4.96
C TRP A 40 19.14 15.37 -4.75
N LEU A 41 19.07 14.89 -3.50
CA LEU A 41 18.65 13.52 -3.22
C LEU A 41 17.20 13.25 -3.66
N CYS A 42 16.28 14.19 -3.43
CA CYS A 42 14.91 14.09 -3.95
C CYS A 42 14.89 14.03 -5.47
N ALA A 43 15.63 14.91 -6.15
CA ALA A 43 15.75 14.90 -7.60
C ALA A 43 16.30 13.56 -8.14
N LEU A 44 17.28 12.96 -7.45
CA LEU A 44 17.80 11.63 -7.81
C LEU A 44 16.78 10.51 -7.58
N VAL A 45 15.93 10.61 -6.56
CA VAL A 45 14.83 9.64 -6.33
C VAL A 45 13.80 9.73 -7.44
N PHE A 46 13.31 10.94 -7.74
CA PHE A 46 12.34 11.17 -8.82
C PHE A 46 12.91 10.82 -10.20
N GLY A 47 14.09 11.38 -10.53
CA GLY A 47 14.76 11.14 -11.80
C GLY A 47 15.04 9.66 -12.02
N GLY A 48 15.55 8.95 -11.00
CA GLY A 48 15.74 7.51 -11.09
C GLY A 48 14.43 6.73 -11.25
N CYS A 49 13.36 7.13 -10.56
CA CYS A 49 12.07 6.46 -10.68
C CYS A 49 11.48 6.62 -12.08
N TYR A 50 11.40 7.84 -12.59
CA TYR A 50 10.85 8.10 -13.93
C TYR A 50 11.74 7.57 -15.04
N LEU A 51 13.06 7.53 -14.88
CA LEU A 51 13.96 6.88 -15.83
C LEU A 51 13.64 5.38 -15.97
N ALA A 52 13.33 4.69 -14.87
CA ALA A 52 12.92 3.30 -14.91
C ALA A 52 11.50 3.10 -15.49
N LEU A 53 10.59 4.07 -15.33
CA LEU A 53 9.24 4.02 -15.89
C LEU A 53 9.19 4.42 -17.38
N LEU A 54 10.18 5.15 -17.87
CA LEU A 54 10.20 5.73 -19.21
C LEU A 54 10.02 4.70 -20.34
N PRO A 55 10.67 3.52 -20.33
CA PRO A 55 10.48 2.53 -21.40
C PRO A 55 9.02 2.07 -21.52
N TRP A 56 8.35 1.88 -20.39
CA TRP A 56 6.93 1.50 -20.36
C TRP A 56 6.02 2.65 -20.80
N GLY A 57 6.29 3.87 -20.33
CA GLY A 57 5.57 5.08 -20.77
C GLY A 57 5.70 5.31 -22.27
N TRP A 58 6.90 5.09 -22.83
CA TRP A 58 7.17 5.20 -24.27
C TRP A 58 6.40 4.14 -25.06
N ARG A 59 6.37 2.89 -24.59
CA ARG A 59 5.54 1.83 -25.20
C ARG A 59 4.08 2.24 -25.20
N ASN A 60 3.54 2.72 -24.08
CA ASN A 60 2.14 3.11 -23.99
C ASN A 60 1.82 4.26 -24.93
N HIS A 61 2.68 5.28 -24.99
CA HIS A 61 2.53 6.38 -25.92
C HIS A 61 2.51 5.91 -27.39
N ASN A 62 3.37 4.97 -27.78
CA ASN A 62 3.38 4.47 -29.16
C ASN A 62 2.16 3.64 -29.52
N VAL A 63 1.56 2.95 -28.53
CA VAL A 63 0.39 2.10 -28.76
C VAL A 63 -0.91 2.89 -28.69
N THR A 64 -1.02 3.86 -27.78
CA THR A 64 -2.28 4.56 -27.49
C THR A 64 -2.25 6.06 -27.80
N GLY A 65 -1.09 6.63 -28.14
CA GLY A 65 -0.91 8.08 -28.30
C GLY A 65 -0.79 8.85 -26.98
N HIS A 66 -0.80 8.18 -25.82
CA HIS A 66 -0.87 8.83 -24.51
C HIS A 66 0.25 8.41 -23.57
N TRP A 67 0.82 9.38 -22.84
CA TRP A 67 1.85 9.14 -21.82
C TRP A 67 1.25 8.57 -20.54
N VAL A 68 1.24 7.24 -20.43
CA VAL A 68 0.82 6.53 -19.22
C VAL A 68 1.99 5.70 -18.69
N PHE A 69 2.49 6.06 -17.50
CA PHE A 69 3.67 5.43 -16.90
C PHE A 69 3.35 4.19 -16.06
N THR A 70 2.07 3.82 -15.94
CA THR A 70 1.56 2.63 -15.24
C THR A 70 0.65 1.82 -16.16
N SER A 71 -0.35 1.11 -15.65
CA SER A 71 -1.31 0.38 -16.48
C SER A 71 -2.47 1.26 -16.96
N LEU A 72 -3.04 0.89 -18.11
CA LEU A 72 -4.33 1.39 -18.62
C LEU A 72 -5.52 0.59 -18.05
N TRP A 73 -5.33 0.01 -16.86
CA TRP A 73 -6.39 -0.70 -16.12
C TRP A 73 -6.78 0.02 -14.84
N SER A 74 -6.14 1.17 -14.56
CA SER A 74 -6.39 1.96 -13.35
C SER A 74 -7.83 2.47 -13.28
N GLY A 75 -8.46 2.80 -14.41
CA GLY A 75 -9.85 3.23 -14.48
C GLY A 75 -10.83 2.13 -14.12
N ALA A 76 -10.69 0.95 -14.73
CA ALA A 76 -11.50 -0.21 -14.38
C ALA A 76 -11.29 -0.64 -12.91
N SER A 77 -10.05 -0.68 -12.43
CA SER A 77 -9.77 -0.96 -11.01
C SER A 77 -10.31 0.10 -10.05
N LEU A 78 -10.40 1.37 -10.49
CA LEU A 78 -11.01 2.44 -9.71
C LEU A 78 -12.54 2.25 -9.63
N TYR A 79 -13.18 1.99 -10.76
CA TYR A 79 -14.62 1.78 -10.87
C TYR A 79 -15.07 0.53 -10.10
N ASP A 80 -14.31 -0.56 -10.14
CA ASP A 80 -14.51 -1.77 -9.33
C ASP A 80 -14.72 -1.43 -7.84
N GLY A 81 -13.93 -0.50 -7.32
CA GLY A 81 -14.04 -0.05 -5.93
C GLY A 81 -14.98 1.12 -5.66
N LEU A 82 -15.50 1.80 -6.70
CA LEU A 82 -16.22 3.07 -6.63
C LEU A 82 -17.36 3.15 -7.66
N HIS A 83 -18.40 2.36 -7.41
CA HIS A 83 -19.67 2.42 -8.13
C HIS A 83 -20.82 2.03 -7.19
N LEU A 84 -22.08 2.17 -7.64
CA LEU A 84 -23.26 1.92 -6.80
C LEU A 84 -23.33 0.48 -6.26
N GLY A 85 -22.91 -0.51 -7.05
CA GLY A 85 -22.87 -1.92 -6.69
C GLY A 85 -21.65 -2.32 -5.84
N ALA A 86 -20.69 -1.43 -5.61
CA ALA A 86 -19.48 -1.77 -4.88
C ALA A 86 -19.81 -2.14 -3.42
N THR A 87 -19.26 -3.26 -2.97
CA THR A 87 -19.33 -3.73 -1.58
C THR A 87 -17.98 -3.61 -0.85
N GLY A 88 -16.94 -3.18 -1.58
CA GLY A 88 -15.55 -3.25 -1.15
C GLY A 88 -14.84 -4.55 -1.54
N GLU A 89 -15.56 -5.50 -2.16
CA GLU A 89 -15.01 -6.63 -2.92
C GLU A 89 -14.61 -6.23 -4.33
N SER A 90 -13.77 -7.07 -4.95
CA SER A 90 -13.42 -6.92 -6.35
C SER A 90 -14.43 -7.76 -7.13
N ASP A 91 -15.16 -7.11 -8.02
CA ASP A 91 -16.06 -7.72 -8.97
C ASP A 91 -15.86 -7.02 -10.32
N MET A 92 -14.98 -7.59 -11.14
CA MET A 92 -14.68 -7.08 -12.48
C MET A 92 -15.61 -7.64 -13.56
N THR A 93 -16.72 -8.31 -13.21
CA THR A 93 -17.65 -8.88 -14.20
C THR A 93 -18.25 -7.83 -15.13
N PHE A 94 -18.35 -6.57 -14.69
CA PHE A 94 -18.79 -5.45 -15.52
C PHE A 94 -17.90 -5.25 -16.76
N VAL A 95 -16.61 -5.57 -16.70
CA VAL A 95 -15.68 -5.43 -17.84
C VAL A 95 -16.09 -6.36 -18.98
N ASP A 96 -16.44 -7.60 -18.63
CA ASP A 96 -16.87 -8.62 -19.59
C ASP A 96 -18.30 -8.35 -20.09
N GLN A 97 -19.19 -7.90 -19.20
CA GLN A 97 -20.59 -7.62 -19.54
C GLN A 97 -20.77 -6.40 -20.44
N GLU A 98 -20.01 -5.32 -20.18
CA GLU A 98 -20.14 -4.08 -20.93
C GLU A 98 -19.32 -4.08 -22.23
N THR A 99 -18.35 -5.00 -22.38
CA THR A 99 -17.52 -5.16 -23.59
C THR A 99 -16.83 -3.86 -24.05
N VAL A 100 -16.56 -2.94 -23.13
CA VAL A 100 -16.00 -1.61 -23.45
C VAL A 100 -14.64 -1.74 -24.16
N TYR A 101 -13.80 -2.70 -23.74
CA TYR A 101 -12.50 -2.94 -24.36
C TYR A 101 -12.56 -3.55 -25.78
N THR A 102 -13.72 -4.02 -26.24
CA THR A 102 -13.87 -4.50 -27.64
C THR A 102 -14.39 -3.41 -28.56
N THR A 103 -14.99 -2.36 -28.01
CA THR A 103 -15.60 -1.26 -28.78
C THR A 103 -14.78 0.03 -28.73
N MET A 104 -13.95 0.19 -27.72
CA MET A 104 -13.09 1.36 -27.49
C MET A 104 -11.61 0.97 -27.51
N SER A 105 -10.73 1.97 -27.70
CA SER A 105 -9.30 1.77 -27.47
C SER A 105 -9.02 1.46 -26.00
N GLU A 106 -7.86 0.85 -25.69
CA GLU A 106 -7.45 0.56 -24.30
C GLU A 106 -7.41 1.84 -23.44
N TYR A 107 -7.02 2.97 -24.04
CA TYR A 107 -7.00 4.26 -23.36
C TYR A 107 -8.41 4.80 -23.10
N ASP A 108 -9.27 4.78 -24.11
CA ASP A 108 -10.64 5.30 -23.98
C ASP A 108 -11.46 4.45 -23.00
N ALA A 109 -11.28 3.13 -23.00
CA ALA A 109 -11.89 2.23 -22.02
C ALA A 109 -11.43 2.56 -20.59
N ASN A 110 -10.13 2.84 -20.39
CA ASN A 110 -9.61 3.27 -19.09
C ASN A 110 -10.24 4.59 -18.64
N GLU A 111 -10.28 5.60 -19.51
CA GLU A 111 -10.86 6.90 -19.17
C GLU A 111 -12.37 6.82 -18.97
N HIS A 112 -13.09 5.98 -19.73
CA HIS A 112 -14.52 5.71 -19.55
C HIS A 112 -14.83 5.24 -18.12
N TYR A 113 -14.14 4.20 -17.63
CA TYR A 113 -14.37 3.70 -16.28
C TYR A 113 -13.93 4.68 -15.20
N LYS A 114 -12.82 5.38 -15.41
CA LYS A 114 -12.32 6.41 -14.50
C LYS A 114 -13.33 7.56 -14.37
N GLN A 115 -13.91 8.01 -15.48
CA GLN A 115 -14.93 9.05 -15.47
C GLN A 115 -16.16 8.61 -14.68
N ARG A 116 -16.68 7.41 -14.92
CA ARG A 116 -17.84 6.86 -14.18
C ARG A 116 -17.56 6.74 -12.68
N ALA A 117 -16.34 6.36 -12.30
CA ALA A 117 -15.95 6.33 -10.89
C ALA A 117 -15.95 7.73 -10.26
N PHE A 118 -15.47 8.75 -10.98
CA PHE A 118 -15.52 10.13 -10.49
C PHE A 118 -16.94 10.69 -10.42
N GLU A 119 -17.79 10.39 -11.40
CA GLU A 119 -19.21 10.74 -11.39
C GLU A 119 -19.91 10.11 -10.17
N PHE A 120 -19.62 8.85 -9.87
CA PHE A 120 -20.12 8.19 -8.66
C PHE A 120 -19.66 8.89 -7.38
N VAL A 121 -18.36 9.23 -7.26
CA VAL A 121 -17.81 9.91 -6.09
C VAL A 121 -18.45 11.29 -5.88
N ALA A 122 -18.62 12.06 -6.96
CA ALA A 122 -19.23 13.38 -6.93
C ALA A 122 -20.71 13.31 -6.52
N ALA A 123 -21.45 12.33 -7.05
CA ALA A 123 -22.86 12.15 -6.73
C ALA A 123 -23.10 11.51 -5.36
N ASN A 124 -22.15 10.73 -4.83
CA ASN A 124 -22.33 9.92 -3.61
C ASN A 124 -21.15 10.05 -2.62
N PRO A 125 -20.88 11.24 -2.06
CA PRO A 125 -19.73 11.46 -1.19
C PRO A 125 -19.79 10.62 0.10
N TRP A 126 -20.99 10.46 0.69
CA TRP A 126 -21.14 9.68 1.92
C TRP A 126 -20.93 8.18 1.69
N ARG A 127 -21.50 7.64 0.60
CA ARG A 127 -21.26 6.25 0.20
C ARG A 127 -19.79 6.02 -0.13
N THR A 128 -19.11 6.99 -0.74
CA THR A 128 -17.68 6.91 -1.01
C THR A 128 -16.87 6.78 0.28
N LEU A 129 -17.19 7.58 1.30
CA LEU A 129 -16.55 7.49 2.62
C LEU A 129 -16.83 6.14 3.29
N GLU A 130 -18.07 5.66 3.23
CA GLU A 130 -18.45 4.34 3.73
C GLU A 130 -17.62 3.24 3.06
N LEU A 131 -17.54 3.23 1.74
CA LEU A 131 -16.73 2.27 0.97
C LEU A 131 -15.25 2.36 1.34
N ALA A 132 -14.72 3.57 1.55
CA ALA A 132 -13.35 3.75 1.99
C ALA A 132 -13.09 3.09 3.35
N VAL A 133 -14.01 3.24 4.32
CA VAL A 133 -13.93 2.59 5.62
C VAL A 133 -14.06 1.07 5.49
N VAL A 134 -15.03 0.57 4.72
CA VAL A 134 -15.20 -0.87 4.48
C VAL A 134 -13.93 -1.47 3.90
N LYS A 135 -13.34 -0.86 2.87
CA LYS A 135 -12.09 -1.33 2.25
C LYS A 135 -10.90 -1.22 3.20
N ALA A 136 -10.82 -0.18 4.04
CA ALA A 136 -9.81 -0.07 5.09
C ALA A 136 -9.91 -1.23 6.10
N VAL A 137 -11.12 -1.56 6.57
CA VAL A 137 -11.35 -2.70 7.47
C VAL A 137 -10.94 -4.01 6.81
N ARG A 138 -11.28 -4.22 5.53
CA ARG A 138 -10.89 -5.42 4.77
C ARG A 138 -9.38 -5.52 4.58
N TYR A 139 -8.70 -4.40 4.33
CA TYR A 139 -7.25 -4.33 4.27
C TYR A 139 -6.62 -4.68 5.63
N LEU A 140 -7.12 -4.10 6.73
CA LEU A 140 -6.58 -4.32 8.08
C LEU A 140 -6.98 -5.68 8.69
N SER A 141 -7.98 -6.35 8.12
CA SER A 141 -8.48 -7.62 8.65
C SER A 141 -7.35 -8.66 8.75
N PRO A 142 -7.27 -9.40 9.87
CA PRO A 142 -6.29 -10.46 10.03
C PRO A 142 -6.63 -11.72 9.20
N THR A 143 -7.87 -11.83 8.72
CA THR A 143 -8.38 -13.03 8.04
C THR A 143 -8.74 -12.73 6.59
N LEU A 144 -8.76 -13.77 5.75
CA LEU A 144 -9.24 -13.66 4.38
C LEU A 144 -10.77 -13.57 4.39
N ASN A 145 -11.31 -12.39 4.11
CA ASN A 145 -12.75 -12.17 3.94
C ASN A 145 -13.17 -12.44 2.49
N ALA A 146 -12.79 -13.61 1.96
CA ALA A 146 -13.21 -14.07 0.64
C ALA A 146 -14.04 -15.34 0.81
N ALA A 147 -15.07 -15.50 -0.03
CA ALA A 147 -15.89 -16.71 -0.06
C ALA A 147 -15.00 -17.97 -0.16
N GLY A 148 -15.16 -18.91 0.78
CA GLY A 148 -14.37 -20.15 0.87
C GLY A 148 -13.12 -20.10 1.75
N PHE A 149 -12.67 -18.91 2.20
CA PHE A 149 -11.52 -18.75 3.12
C PHE A 149 -11.91 -18.13 4.48
N SER A 150 -13.17 -17.76 4.65
CA SER A 150 -13.72 -17.23 5.89
C SER A 150 -14.07 -18.35 6.86
N GLY A 151 -13.44 -18.37 8.05
CA GLY A 151 -13.72 -19.32 9.13
C GLY A 151 -12.78 -20.53 9.19
N GLY A 152 -12.99 -21.38 10.20
CA GLY A 152 -12.24 -22.62 10.39
C GLY A 152 -10.78 -22.47 10.89
N PRO A 153 -9.99 -23.55 10.85
CA PRO A 153 -8.62 -23.59 11.38
C PRO A 153 -7.67 -22.61 10.71
N PHE A 154 -7.86 -22.37 9.40
CA PHE A 154 -7.06 -21.39 8.65
C PHE A 154 -7.27 -19.97 9.17
N SER A 155 -8.52 -19.57 9.41
CA SER A 155 -8.85 -18.27 9.98
C SER A 155 -8.26 -18.09 11.39
N LEU A 156 -8.28 -19.15 12.21
CA LEU A 156 -7.65 -19.14 13.54
C LEU A 156 -6.13 -18.97 13.43
N PHE A 157 -5.47 -19.70 12.52
CA PHE A 157 -4.03 -19.54 12.27
C PHE A 157 -3.69 -18.11 11.87
N CYS A 158 -4.42 -17.53 10.91
CA CYS A 158 -4.21 -16.15 10.50
C CYS A 158 -4.42 -15.16 11.64
N LEU A 159 -5.47 -15.35 12.46
CA LEU A 159 -5.75 -14.50 13.61
C LEU A 159 -4.60 -14.53 14.62
N VAL A 160 -4.09 -15.71 14.96
CA VAL A 160 -2.96 -15.87 15.90
C VAL A 160 -1.69 -15.26 15.30
N TRP A 161 -1.38 -15.57 14.04
CA TRP A 161 -0.20 -15.05 13.36
C TRP A 161 -0.19 -13.52 13.33
N TYR A 162 -1.26 -12.91 12.81
CA TYR A 162 -1.34 -11.46 12.72
C TYR A 162 -1.51 -10.79 14.08
N GLY A 163 -2.18 -11.43 15.04
CA GLY A 163 -2.26 -10.94 16.42
C GLY A 163 -0.87 -10.82 17.06
N VAL A 164 -0.05 -11.87 16.96
CA VAL A 164 1.34 -11.86 17.45
C VAL A 164 2.17 -10.85 16.67
N PHE A 165 2.08 -10.86 15.33
CA PHE A 165 2.82 -9.93 14.47
C PHE A 165 2.53 -8.46 14.83
N TRP A 166 1.26 -8.07 14.91
CA TRP A 166 0.86 -6.71 15.27
C TRP A 166 1.24 -6.35 16.70
N GLY A 167 1.13 -7.29 17.65
CA GLY A 167 1.62 -7.09 19.01
C GLY A 167 3.11 -6.75 19.03
N LEU A 168 3.93 -7.47 18.26
CA LEU A 168 5.36 -7.18 18.12
C LEU A 168 5.62 -5.86 17.39
N VAL A 169 4.88 -5.53 16.33
CA VAL A 169 4.99 -4.24 15.64
C VAL A 169 4.69 -3.08 16.60
N ILE A 170 3.61 -3.17 17.39
CA ILE A 170 3.25 -2.14 18.37
C ILE A 170 4.35 -1.98 19.43
N LEU A 171 4.84 -3.08 20.01
CA LEU A 171 5.94 -3.04 20.98
C LEU A 171 7.23 -2.43 20.40
N GLY A 172 7.57 -2.80 19.17
CA GLY A 172 8.72 -2.25 18.45
C GLY A 172 8.55 -0.76 18.15
N ALA A 173 7.37 -0.34 17.71
CA ALA A 173 7.03 1.05 17.42
C ALA A 173 7.11 1.92 18.67
N ILE A 174 6.56 1.45 19.80
CA ILE A 174 6.66 2.14 21.10
C ILE A 174 8.14 2.30 21.50
N ASN A 175 8.96 1.26 21.31
CA ASN A 175 10.40 1.35 21.61
C ASN A 175 11.15 2.33 20.68
N LEU A 176 10.71 2.45 19.43
CA LEU A 176 11.29 3.33 18.41
C LEU A 176 10.67 4.74 18.38
N ARG A 177 9.74 5.09 19.29
CA ARG A 177 8.99 6.37 19.27
C ARG A 177 9.86 7.63 19.23
N ASN A 178 11.07 7.57 19.80
CA ASN A 178 12.03 8.68 19.79
C ASN A 178 12.87 8.75 18.50
N LYS A 179 12.85 7.69 17.68
CA LYS A 179 13.54 7.58 16.39
C LYS A 179 12.54 7.79 15.24
N ARG A 180 11.86 8.95 15.26
CA ARG A 180 10.74 9.28 14.34
C ARG A 180 11.07 9.00 12.87
N ALA A 181 12.27 9.37 12.41
CA ALA A 181 12.70 9.12 11.03
C ALA A 181 12.66 7.63 10.63
N ILE A 182 13.13 6.74 11.51
CA ILE A 182 13.13 5.28 11.28
C ILE A 182 11.70 4.77 11.31
N LEU A 183 10.91 5.21 12.28
CA LEU A 183 9.52 4.77 12.43
C LEU A 183 8.69 5.18 11.20
N CYS A 184 8.81 6.43 10.75
CA CYS A 184 8.15 6.92 9.54
C CYS A 184 8.62 6.17 8.29
N LEU A 185 9.92 5.91 8.12
CA LEU A 185 10.43 5.17 6.97
C LEU A 185 9.86 3.74 6.88
N LEU A 186 9.71 3.07 8.02
CA LEU A 186 9.22 1.68 8.07
C LEU A 186 7.69 1.59 8.07
N LEU A 187 6.97 2.58 8.60
CA LEU A 187 5.51 2.58 8.70
C LEU A 187 4.82 3.26 7.51
N ALA A 188 5.46 4.25 6.88
CA ALA A 188 4.88 5.01 5.78
C ALA A 188 4.44 4.13 4.58
N PRO A 189 5.17 3.09 4.15
CA PRO A 189 4.70 2.20 3.08
C PRO A 189 3.34 1.57 3.41
N PHE A 190 3.17 1.09 4.64
CA PHE A 190 1.94 0.47 5.09
C PHE A 190 0.77 1.46 5.10
N LEU A 191 1.00 2.68 5.61
CA LEU A 191 -0.01 3.74 5.63
C LEU A 191 -0.36 4.24 4.22
N GLN A 192 0.63 4.37 3.34
CA GLN A 192 0.41 4.70 1.93
C GLN A 192 -0.50 3.67 1.28
N PHE A 193 -0.18 2.38 1.44
CA PHE A 193 -0.99 1.31 0.87
C PHE A 193 -2.39 1.27 1.47
N LEU A 194 -2.54 1.53 2.77
CA LEU A 194 -3.87 1.68 3.38
C LEU A 194 -4.68 2.78 2.67
N VAL A 195 -4.11 3.96 2.47
CA VAL A 195 -4.80 5.08 1.78
C VAL A 195 -5.12 4.73 0.32
N VAL A 196 -4.19 4.10 -0.40
CA VAL A 196 -4.44 3.64 -1.78
C VAL A 196 -5.61 2.66 -1.82
N HIS A 197 -5.69 1.71 -0.89
CA HIS A 197 -6.76 0.71 -0.83
C HIS A 197 -8.02 1.19 -0.11
N MET A 198 -8.08 2.46 0.34
CA MET A 198 -9.34 3.14 0.63
C MET A 198 -10.01 3.64 -0.66
N VAL A 199 -9.23 3.90 -1.71
CA VAL A 199 -9.71 4.33 -3.02
C VAL A 199 -9.96 3.12 -3.92
N PHE A 200 -8.94 2.30 -4.13
CA PHE A 200 -9.00 1.06 -4.91
C PHE A 200 -9.45 -0.13 -4.07
N VAL A 201 -9.84 -1.23 -4.70
CA VAL A 201 -10.24 -2.45 -3.97
C VAL A 201 -9.10 -3.02 -3.14
N GLY A 202 -9.36 -3.26 -1.85
CA GLY A 202 -8.42 -3.78 -0.86
C GLY A 202 -8.70 -5.22 -0.43
N SER A 203 -7.63 -5.94 -0.09
CA SER A 203 -7.62 -7.29 0.49
C SER A 203 -6.29 -7.49 1.22
N ILE A 204 -6.21 -8.53 2.06
CA ILE A 204 -4.97 -8.89 2.77
C ILE A 204 -3.80 -9.16 1.82
N ARG A 205 -4.06 -9.57 0.56
CA ARG A 205 -3.02 -9.87 -0.44
C ARG A 205 -2.19 -8.64 -0.80
N TYR A 206 -2.77 -7.45 -0.68
CA TYR A 206 -2.09 -6.19 -0.98
C TYR A 206 -1.20 -5.69 0.17
N ARG A 207 -1.28 -6.31 1.35
CA ARG A 207 -0.39 -5.99 2.48
C ARG A 207 0.98 -6.63 2.38
N LEU A 208 1.10 -7.78 1.72
CA LEU A 208 2.33 -8.56 1.68
C LEU A 208 3.59 -7.72 1.35
N PRO A 209 3.58 -6.83 0.34
CA PRO A 209 4.77 -6.03 0.02
C PRO A 209 5.16 -5.02 1.12
N VAL A 210 4.19 -4.53 1.89
CA VAL A 210 4.41 -3.51 2.93
C VAL A 210 4.56 -4.09 4.32
N GLU A 211 4.35 -5.40 4.48
CA GLU A 211 4.67 -6.12 5.72
C GLU A 211 6.17 -6.34 5.91
N PHE A 212 6.97 -6.34 4.83
CA PHE A 212 8.44 -6.47 4.95
C PHE A 212 9.07 -5.34 5.79
N PRO A 213 8.81 -4.04 5.54
CA PRO A 213 9.27 -2.97 6.43
C PRO A 213 8.72 -3.10 7.86
N LEU A 214 7.45 -3.51 8.03
CA LEU A 214 6.84 -3.71 9.34
C LEU A 214 7.52 -4.85 10.12
N SER A 215 7.98 -5.90 9.45
CA SER A 215 8.71 -7.01 10.09
C SER A 215 9.99 -6.55 10.78
N VAL A 216 10.63 -5.48 10.30
CA VAL A 216 11.80 -4.87 10.96
C VAL A 216 11.39 -4.24 12.29
N ILE A 217 10.23 -3.58 12.34
CA ILE A 217 9.64 -3.06 13.59
C ILE A 217 9.26 -4.23 14.51
N ALA A 218 8.63 -5.29 13.98
CA ALA A 218 8.25 -6.47 14.74
C ALA A 218 9.48 -7.15 15.38
N ALA A 219 10.58 -7.31 14.63
CA ALA A 219 11.84 -7.84 15.12
C ALA A 219 12.39 -7.01 16.28
N ARG A 220 12.25 -5.68 16.22
CA ARG A 220 12.61 -4.81 17.34
C ARG A 220 11.72 -5.07 18.57
N GLY A 221 10.42 -5.26 18.38
CA GLY A 221 9.49 -5.64 19.43
C GLY A 221 9.87 -6.97 20.10
N TRP A 222 10.27 -7.96 19.30
CA TRP A 222 10.74 -9.25 19.81
C TRP A 222 11.98 -9.12 20.70
N ILE A 223 12.97 -8.31 20.30
CA ILE A 223 14.16 -8.06 21.12
C ILE A 223 13.79 -7.43 22.46
N VAL A 224 12.83 -6.51 22.48
CA VAL A 224 12.34 -5.88 23.72
C VAL A 224 11.67 -6.91 24.61
N LEU A 225 10.78 -7.73 24.07
CA LEU A 225 10.08 -8.79 24.80
C LEU A 225 11.09 -9.79 25.41
N ARG A 226 12.03 -10.29 24.60
CA ARG A 226 13.05 -11.25 25.05
C ARG A 226 13.94 -10.70 26.17
N ARG A 227 14.27 -9.40 26.14
CA ARG A 227 15.06 -8.75 27.20
C ARG A 227 14.29 -8.65 28.51
N LYS A 228 12.98 -8.37 28.47
CA LYS A 228 12.14 -8.36 29.67
C LYS A 228 12.08 -9.74 30.32
N LEU A 229 11.77 -10.77 29.53
CA LEU A 229 11.69 -12.15 30.02
C LEU A 229 12.99 -12.62 30.68
N LYS A 230 14.16 -12.31 30.11
CA LYS A 230 15.46 -12.63 30.73
C LYS A 230 15.69 -11.89 32.05
N ARG A 231 15.26 -10.63 32.15
CA ARG A 231 15.42 -9.83 33.37
C ARG A 231 14.56 -10.37 34.50
N ASP A 232 13.33 -10.76 34.19
CA ASP A 232 12.38 -11.29 35.17
C ASP A 232 12.85 -12.67 35.70
N GLN A 233 13.44 -13.51 34.83
CA GLN A 233 14.07 -14.77 35.24
C GLN A 233 15.28 -14.57 36.17
N ALA A 234 16.15 -13.60 35.87
CA ALA A 234 17.30 -13.28 36.72
C ALA A 234 16.89 -12.70 38.08
N GLY A 235 15.81 -11.91 38.12
CA GLY A 235 15.24 -11.40 39.37
C GLY A 235 14.65 -12.50 40.25
N PHE A 236 13.95 -13.47 39.65
CA PHE A 236 13.40 -14.62 40.38
C PHE A 236 14.48 -15.49 41.02
N GLN A 237 15.62 -15.69 40.34
CA GLN A 237 16.77 -16.45 40.87
C GLN A 237 17.52 -15.75 42.01
N GLN A 238 17.32 -14.45 42.24
CA GLN A 238 17.94 -13.72 43.36
C GLN A 238 17.07 -13.67 44.62
N THR A 239 15.78 -14.03 44.51
CA THR A 239 14.81 -14.06 45.62
C THR A 239 14.55 -15.45 46.20
N VAL A 240 15.16 -16.49 45.64
CA VAL A 240 15.13 -17.88 46.13
C VAL A 240 16.52 -18.25 46.61
#